data_AF-A0A2M7NAS7-F1
#
_entry.id   AF-A0A2M7NAS7-F1
#
_cell.length_a   1.000
_cell.length_b   1.000
_cell.length_c   1.000
_cell.angle_alpha   90.00
_cell.angle_beta   90.00
_cell.angle_gamma   90.00
#
_symmetry.space_group_name_H-M   'P 1'
#
loop_
_entity.id
_entity.type
_entity.pdbx_description
1 polymer ?
#
loop_
_entity_poly.entity_id
_entity_poly.type
_entity_poly.pdbx_seq_one_letter_code
_entity_poly.pdbx_strand_id
1 'polypeptide(L)'
;MEPQVTQAEIARAKKLHSMLLFDFIVVHVFLFVIALGFIKSSFIPLYLMPVISFALLGNVLFKAKRAIICETSDFVLSHILLAAQRARLFLLLFVVTGTLTAALLLGGAQLDISKVAGYALAFGIGQLPFMVVLLVLVVLEFDAEHQCSSGRVPAAALALTQKTKKV
;
A
#
# COMPACT_ATOMS: atom_id res chain seq x y z
N MET A 1 -32.68 8.25 -7.30
CA MET A 1 -32.83 6.83 -6.92
C MET A 1 -31.43 6.30 -6.76
N GLU A 2 -30.94 6.12 -5.53
CA GLU A 2 -29.63 5.50 -5.32
C GLU A 2 -29.70 4.08 -5.89
N PRO A 3 -28.81 3.70 -6.83
CA PRO A 3 -28.79 2.34 -7.34
C PRO A 3 -28.59 1.40 -6.15
N GLN A 4 -29.51 0.45 -5.95
CA GLN A 4 -29.38 -0.54 -4.88
C GLN A 4 -28.11 -1.36 -5.12
N VAL A 5 -27.06 -1.03 -4.37
CA VAL A 5 -25.79 -1.75 -4.44
C VAL A 5 -26.03 -3.18 -3.99
N THR A 6 -25.76 -4.13 -4.87
CA THR A 6 -25.94 -5.55 -4.57
C THR A 6 -24.84 -6.04 -3.63
N GLN A 7 -25.15 -7.04 -2.80
CA GLN A 7 -24.13 -7.67 -1.94
C GLN A 7 -22.95 -8.25 -2.74
N ALA A 8 -23.20 -8.67 -3.99
CA ALA A 8 -22.15 -9.13 -4.89
C ALA A 8 -21.19 -8.00 -5.31
N GLU A 9 -21.69 -6.78 -5.52
CA GLU A 9 -20.85 -5.61 -5.81
C GLU A 9 -20.02 -5.19 -4.60
N ILE A 10 -20.62 -5.18 -3.40
CA ILE A 10 -19.90 -4.89 -2.15
C ILE A 10 -18.74 -5.86 -1.96
N ALA A 11 -18.98 -7.16 -2.13
CA ALA A 11 -17.94 -8.18 -1.98
C ALA A 11 -16.80 -8.01 -3.01
N ARG A 12 -17.11 -7.65 -4.26
CA ARG A 12 -16.10 -7.39 -5.29
C ARG A 12 -15.28 -6.13 -4.99
N ALA A 13 -15.94 -5.03 -4.63
CA ALA A 13 -15.31 -3.76 -4.29
C ALA A 13 -14.38 -3.88 -3.06
N LYS A 14 -14.83 -4.61 -2.04
CA LYS A 14 -14.08 -4.83 -0.78
C LYS A 14 -12.77 -5.61 -0.98
N LYS A 15 -12.73 -6.53 -1.95
CA LYS A 15 -11.60 -7.46 -2.13
C LYS A 15 -10.23 -6.79 -2.26
N LEU A 16 -10.15 -5.65 -2.97
CA LEU A 16 -8.89 -4.93 -3.14
C LEU A 16 -8.50 -4.16 -1.87
N HIS A 17 -9.48 -3.64 -1.13
CA HIS A 17 -9.23 -2.97 0.14
C HIS A 17 -8.68 -3.93 1.20
N SER A 18 -9.29 -5.11 1.35
CA SER A 18 -8.79 -6.13 2.29
C SER A 18 -7.38 -6.62 1.92
N MET A 19 -7.04 -6.67 0.62
CA MET A 19 -5.70 -7.02 0.15
C MET A 19 -4.65 -5.98 0.53
N LEU A 20 -4.99 -4.69 0.45
CA LEU A 20 -4.11 -3.60 0.88
C LEU A 20 -3.94 -3.56 2.40
N LEU A 21 -5.01 -3.75 3.16
CA LEU A 21 -4.91 -3.87 4.62
C LEU A 21 -4.03 -5.04 5.05
N PHE A 22 -4.14 -6.17 4.35
CA PHE A 22 -3.25 -7.30 4.58
C PHE A 22 -1.79 -6.94 4.31
N ASP A 23 -1.48 -6.27 3.20
CA ASP A 23 -0.11 -5.83 2.90
C ASP A 23 0.41 -4.81 3.94
N PHE A 24 -0.40 -3.83 4.29
CA PHE A 24 0.01 -2.78 5.22
C PHE A 24 0.25 -3.30 6.64
N ILE A 25 -0.63 -4.18 7.14
CA ILE A 25 -0.57 -4.61 8.54
C ILE A 25 0.22 -5.90 8.67
N VAL A 26 -0.18 -6.95 7.95
CA VAL A 26 0.41 -8.28 8.12
C VAL A 26 1.81 -8.31 7.54
N VAL A 27 1.99 -7.77 6.33
CA VAL A 27 3.31 -7.78 5.68
C VAL A 27 4.21 -6.70 6.28
N HIS A 28 3.80 -5.43 6.37
CA HIS A 28 4.74 -4.39 6.82
C HIS A 28 4.83 -4.20 8.32
N VAL A 29 3.76 -4.39 9.11
CA VAL A 29 3.85 -4.23 10.56
C VAL A 29 4.29 -5.55 11.20
N PHE A 30 3.55 -6.64 10.98
CA PHE A 30 3.82 -7.89 11.70
C PHE A 30 5.08 -8.61 11.22
N LEU A 31 5.28 -8.76 9.90
CA LEU A 31 6.48 -9.42 9.39
C LEU A 31 7.75 -8.61 9.72
N PHE A 32 7.65 -7.28 9.77
CA PHE A 32 8.77 -6.42 10.20
C PHE A 32 9.11 -6.62 11.68
N VAL A 33 8.10 -6.66 12.56
CA VAL A 33 8.33 -6.96 13.99
C VAL A 33 8.96 -8.33 14.17
N ILE A 34 8.51 -9.34 13.41
CA ILE A 34 9.15 -10.66 13.37
C ILE A 34 10.60 -10.53 12.87
N ALA A 35 10.85 -9.79 11.80
CA ALA A 35 12.19 -9.60 11.25
C ALA A 35 13.16 -8.98 12.28
N LEU A 36 12.70 -8.01 13.06
CA LEU A 36 13.50 -7.43 14.15
C LEU A 36 13.80 -8.46 15.24
N GLY A 37 12.84 -9.30 15.60
CA GLY A 37 13.04 -10.39 16.58
C GLY A 37 14.05 -11.44 16.10
N PHE A 38 14.13 -11.68 14.80
CA PHE A 38 15.01 -12.69 14.19
C PHE A 38 16.30 -12.13 13.59
N ILE A 39 16.58 -10.82 13.69
CA ILE A 39 17.68 -10.17 12.97
C ILE A 39 19.07 -10.79 13.25
N LYS A 40 19.26 -11.43 14.40
CA LYS A 40 20.50 -12.15 14.76
C LYS A 40 20.56 -13.60 14.29
N SER A 41 19.41 -14.20 14.01
CA SER A 41 19.29 -15.63 13.68
C SER A 41 19.05 -15.86 12.18
N SER A 42 18.22 -15.03 11.54
CA SER A 42 17.89 -15.17 10.13
C SER A 42 17.43 -13.85 9.52
N PHE A 43 18.00 -13.50 8.37
CA PHE A 43 17.58 -12.36 7.56
C PHE A 43 16.41 -12.68 6.62
N ILE A 44 15.93 -13.92 6.59
CA ILE A 44 14.84 -14.35 5.69
C ILE A 44 13.59 -13.47 5.84
N PRO A 45 13.07 -13.18 7.04
CA PRO A 45 11.87 -12.35 7.18
C PRO A 45 12.03 -10.94 6.63
N LEU A 46 13.25 -10.38 6.69
CA LEU A 46 13.57 -9.05 6.17
C LEU A 46 13.49 -8.99 4.64
N TYR A 47 13.92 -10.05 3.94
CA TYR A 47 13.79 -10.15 2.48
C TYR A 47 12.41 -10.61 2.01
N LEU A 48 11.66 -11.31 2.87
CA LEU A 48 10.33 -11.79 2.52
C LEU A 48 9.31 -10.64 2.44
N MET A 49 9.40 -9.66 3.33
CA MET A 49 8.54 -8.47 3.32
C MET A 49 8.50 -7.74 1.96
N PRO A 50 9.63 -7.28 1.37
CA PRO A 50 9.58 -6.54 0.12
C PRO A 50 9.03 -7.40 -1.02
N VAL A 51 9.38 -8.69 -1.07
CA VAL A 51 8.94 -9.60 -2.12
C VAL A 51 7.42 -9.78 -2.11
N ILE A 52 6.84 -10.03 -0.93
CA ILE A 52 5.38 -10.18 -0.80
C ILE A 52 4.68 -8.86 -1.14
N SER A 53 5.20 -7.73 -0.67
CA SER A 53 4.56 -6.44 -0.93
C SER A 53 4.54 -6.08 -2.41
N PHE A 54 5.67 -6.22 -3.12
CA PHE A 54 5.70 -5.98 -4.56
C PHE A 54 4.70 -6.88 -5.31
N ALA A 55 4.56 -8.14 -4.90
CA ALA A 55 3.60 -9.06 -5.49
C ALA A 55 2.14 -8.62 -5.24
N LEU A 56 1.80 -8.23 -4.01
CA LEU A 56 0.44 -7.79 -3.64
C LEU A 56 0.09 -6.45 -4.31
N LEU A 57 0.96 -5.46 -4.24
CA LEU A 57 0.76 -4.15 -4.88
C LEU A 57 0.67 -4.31 -6.40
N GLY A 58 1.55 -5.12 -7.00
CA GLY A 58 1.51 -5.43 -8.42
C GLY A 58 0.15 -6.04 -8.83
N ASN A 59 -0.36 -6.98 -8.04
CA ASN A 59 -1.68 -7.59 -8.26
C ASN A 59 -2.82 -6.57 -8.14
N VAL A 60 -2.80 -5.69 -7.12
CA VAL A 60 -3.79 -4.61 -6.95
C VAL A 60 -3.80 -3.68 -8.16
N LEU A 61 -2.63 -3.22 -8.59
CA LEU A 61 -2.50 -2.31 -9.74
C LEU A 61 -2.91 -2.99 -11.05
N PHE A 62 -2.57 -4.25 -11.25
CA PHE A 62 -2.97 -5.02 -12.42
C PHE A 62 -4.49 -5.18 -12.48
N LYS A 63 -5.13 -5.56 -11.37
CA LYS A 63 -6.58 -5.67 -11.28
C LYS A 63 -7.28 -4.34 -11.49
N ALA A 64 -6.72 -3.25 -10.99
CA ALA A 64 -7.27 -1.92 -11.20
C ALA A 64 -7.23 -1.49 -12.67
N LYS A 65 -6.12 -1.75 -13.38
CA LYS A 65 -6.04 -1.50 -14.82
C LYS A 65 -7.08 -2.30 -15.60
N ARG A 66 -7.28 -3.57 -15.24
CA ARG A 66 -8.28 -4.42 -15.88
C ARG A 66 -9.72 -3.95 -15.59
N ALA A 67 -9.99 -3.48 -14.38
CA ALA A 67 -11.32 -3.01 -13.98
C ALA A 67 -11.81 -1.81 -14.79
N ILE A 68 -10.91 -0.93 -15.24
CA ILE A 68 -11.29 0.22 -16.10
C ILE A 68 -11.95 -0.25 -17.41
N ILE A 69 -11.56 -1.42 -17.92
CA ILE A 69 -12.05 -1.96 -19.19
C ILE A 69 -13.24 -2.91 -18.97
N CYS A 70 -13.22 -3.69 -17.89
CA CYS A 70 -14.16 -4.80 -17.69
C CYS A 70 -15.30 -4.50 -16.70
N GLU A 71 -15.16 -3.54 -15.79
CA GLU A 71 -16.14 -3.32 -14.72
C GLU A 71 -17.25 -2.38 -15.21
N THR A 72 -18.49 -2.84 -15.13
CA THR A 72 -19.68 -2.08 -15.54
C THR A 72 -20.30 -1.28 -14.40
N SER A 73 -20.00 -1.65 -13.14
CA SER A 73 -20.53 -0.98 -11.96
C SER A 73 -19.67 0.21 -11.56
N ASP A 74 -20.26 1.41 -11.60
CA ASP A 74 -19.61 2.65 -11.16
C ASP A 74 -19.20 2.59 -9.67
N PHE A 75 -19.98 1.88 -8.84
CA PHE A 75 -19.67 1.68 -7.42
C PHE A 75 -18.37 0.88 -7.26
N VAL A 76 -18.30 -0.28 -7.92
CA VAL A 76 -17.14 -1.17 -7.84
C VAL A 76 -15.91 -0.48 -8.43
N LEU A 77 -16.03 0.13 -9.61
CA LEU A 77 -14.94 0.83 -10.27
C LEU A 77 -14.34 1.93 -9.38
N SER A 78 -15.19 2.73 -8.72
CA SER A 78 -14.74 3.82 -7.85
C SER A 78 -13.89 3.31 -6.68
N HIS A 79 -14.29 2.21 -6.04
CA HIS A 79 -13.50 1.58 -4.96
C HIS A 79 -12.19 0.98 -5.47
N ILE A 80 -12.22 0.32 -6.63
CA ILE A 80 -11.02 -0.25 -7.24
C ILE A 80 -10.01 0.85 -7.59
N LEU A 81 -10.46 1.98 -8.14
CA LEU A 81 -9.59 3.12 -8.46
C LEU A 81 -9.00 3.77 -7.21
N LEU A 82 -9.78 3.90 -6.13
CA LEU A 82 -9.30 4.43 -4.86
C LEU A 82 -8.23 3.53 -4.24
N ALA A 83 -8.47 2.22 -4.19
CA ALA A 83 -7.50 1.23 -3.74
C ALA A 83 -6.21 1.33 -4.59
N ALA A 84 -6.34 1.45 -5.91
CA ALA A 84 -5.19 1.59 -6.81
C ALA A 84 -4.38 2.87 -6.55
N GLN A 85 -5.04 4.00 -6.28
CA GLN A 85 -4.33 5.24 -5.96
C GLN A 85 -3.50 5.08 -4.67
N ARG A 86 -4.07 4.45 -3.64
CA ARG A 86 -3.38 4.21 -2.36
C ARG A 86 -2.26 3.20 -2.51
N ALA A 87 -2.45 2.15 -3.31
CA ALA A 87 -1.40 1.21 -3.69
C ALA A 87 -0.23 1.91 -4.39
N ARG A 88 -0.49 2.88 -5.28
CA ARG A 88 0.56 3.67 -5.94
C ARG A 88 1.31 4.57 -4.96
N LEU A 89 0.58 5.25 -4.06
CA LEU A 89 1.20 6.09 -3.04
C LEU A 89 2.12 5.25 -2.16
N PHE A 90 1.65 4.08 -1.73
CA PHE A 90 2.43 3.16 -0.93
C PHE A 90 3.65 2.62 -1.68
N LEU A 91 3.47 2.19 -2.93
CA LEU A 91 4.57 1.71 -3.77
C LEU A 91 5.65 2.78 -3.98
N LEU A 92 5.26 4.03 -4.24
CA LEU A 92 6.19 5.15 -4.38
C LEU A 92 6.97 5.35 -3.10
N LEU A 93 6.27 5.42 -1.96
CA LEU A 93 6.90 5.59 -0.65
C LEU A 93 7.87 4.45 -0.38
N PHE A 94 7.45 3.20 -0.62
CA PHE A 94 8.26 2.00 -0.40
C PHE A 94 9.53 1.97 -1.25
N VAL A 95 9.43 2.34 -2.53
CA VAL A 95 10.58 2.43 -3.42
C VAL A 95 11.51 3.56 -2.99
N VAL A 96 10.99 4.75 -2.67
CA VAL A 96 11.82 5.91 -2.29
C VAL A 96 12.57 5.64 -0.98
N THR A 97 11.88 5.22 0.08
CA THR A 97 12.53 4.98 1.38
C THR A 97 13.38 3.71 1.37
N GLY A 98 12.96 2.68 0.64
CA GLY A 98 13.72 1.45 0.46
C GLY A 98 15.02 1.67 -0.32
N THR A 99 14.97 2.41 -1.43
CA THR A 99 16.18 2.74 -2.21
C THR A 99 17.11 3.68 -1.45
N LEU A 100 16.58 4.67 -0.73
CA LEU A 100 17.38 5.52 0.17
C LEU A 100 18.09 4.69 1.24
N THR A 101 17.36 3.78 1.89
CA THR A 101 17.91 2.88 2.92
C THR A 101 19.01 1.99 2.31
N ALA A 102 18.76 1.37 1.16
CA ALA A 102 19.74 0.54 0.47
C ALA A 102 20.99 1.34 0.05
N ALA A 103 20.81 2.55 -0.49
CA ALA A 103 21.91 3.43 -0.88
C ALA A 103 22.79 3.82 0.30
N LEU A 104 22.19 4.15 1.46
CA LEU A 104 22.93 4.48 2.68
C LEU A 104 23.67 3.27 3.26
N LEU A 105 23.06 2.09 3.23
CA LEU A 105 23.67 0.87 3.77
C LEU A 105 24.78 0.30 2.89
N LEU A 106 24.60 0.31 1.56
CA LEU A 106 25.55 -0.28 0.60
C LEU A 106 26.57 0.74 0.08
N GLY A 107 26.16 1.99 -0.11
CA GLY A 107 26.98 3.07 -0.67
C GLY A 107 27.57 4.02 0.37
N GLY A 108 27.13 3.99 1.63
CA GLY A 108 27.62 4.91 2.66
C GLY A 108 29.13 4.86 2.91
N ALA A 109 29.75 3.69 2.70
CA ALA A 109 31.20 3.51 2.81
C ALA A 109 31.99 4.24 1.73
N GLN A 110 31.38 4.51 0.56
CA GLN A 110 32.00 5.25 -0.54
C GLN A 110 31.90 6.77 -0.35
N LEU A 111 31.05 7.21 0.57
CA LEU A 111 30.76 8.61 0.86
C LEU A 111 31.42 9.08 2.18
N ASP A 112 32.35 8.31 2.73
CA ASP A 112 32.98 8.52 4.06
C ASP A 112 31.97 8.72 5.21
N ILE A 113 30.76 8.19 5.06
CA ILE A 113 29.73 8.23 6.10
C ILE A 113 30.07 7.17 7.14
N SER A 114 30.20 7.58 8.40
CA SER A 114 30.42 6.64 9.50
C SER A 114 29.29 5.60 9.56
N LYS A 115 29.61 4.35 9.94
CA LYS A 115 28.62 3.27 10.03
C LYS A 115 27.43 3.64 10.93
N VAL A 116 27.69 4.34 12.03
CA VAL A 116 26.66 4.81 12.96
C VAL A 116 25.76 5.86 12.31
N ALA A 117 26.34 6.84 11.60
CA ALA A 117 25.56 7.84 10.88
C ALA A 117 24.75 7.22 9.73
N GLY A 118 25.32 6.26 9.00
CA GLY A 118 24.62 5.52 7.94
C GLY A 118 23.39 4.80 8.46
N TYR A 119 23.50 4.07 9.58
CA TYR A 119 22.35 3.43 10.22
C TYR A 119 21.33 4.43 10.77
N ALA A 120 21.79 5.51 11.40
CA ALA A 120 20.90 6.55 11.94
C ALA A 120 20.08 7.24 10.84
N LEU A 121 20.70 7.53 9.69
CA LEU A 121 20.01 8.12 8.55
C LEU A 121 19.08 7.12 7.86
N ALA A 122 19.53 5.88 7.68
CA ALA A 122 18.76 4.84 7.02
C ALA A 122 17.48 4.46 7.81
N PHE A 123 17.62 4.19 9.10
CA PHE A 123 16.48 3.82 9.94
C PHE A 123 15.72 5.02 10.50
N GLY A 124 16.39 6.15 10.75
CA GLY A 124 15.74 7.38 11.22
C GLY A 124 14.98 8.08 10.11
N ILE A 125 15.70 8.66 9.14
CA ILE A 125 15.10 9.47 8.07
C ILE A 125 14.43 8.59 7.01
N GLY A 126 14.97 7.40 6.73
CA GLY A 126 14.36 6.47 5.78
C GLY A 126 13.08 5.82 6.33
N GLN A 127 13.18 5.12 7.45
CA GLN A 127 12.11 4.22 7.91
C GLN A 127 11.06 4.89 8.82
N LEU A 128 11.38 5.89 9.64
CA LEU A 128 10.37 6.50 10.52
C LEU A 128 9.26 7.23 9.74
N PRO A 129 9.55 8.09 8.75
CA PRO A 129 8.49 8.73 7.96
C PRO A 129 7.66 7.71 7.18
N PHE A 130 8.28 6.61 6.73
CA PHE A 130 7.58 5.51 6.10
C PHE A 130 6.49 4.94 7.00
N MET A 131 6.82 4.64 8.27
CA MET A 131 5.86 4.07 9.23
C MET A 131 4.72 5.03 9.55
N VAL A 132 4.97 6.33 9.64
CA VAL A 132 3.92 7.33 9.87
C VAL A 132 2.94 7.37 8.69
N VAL A 133 3.45 7.42 7.46
CA VAL A 133 2.59 7.43 6.27
C VAL A 133 1.85 6.10 6.09
N LEU A 134 2.51 4.97 6.40
CA LEU A 134 1.87 3.64 6.42
C LEU A 134 0.68 3.63 7.38
N LEU A 135 0.81 4.17 8.60
CA LEU A 135 -0.30 4.24 9.55
C LEU A 135 -1.47 5.06 9.01
N VAL A 136 -1.18 6.22 8.40
CA VAL A 136 -2.22 7.06 7.75
C VAL A 136 -2.92 6.27 6.65
N LEU A 137 -2.18 5.55 5.82
CA LEU A 137 -2.73 4.71 4.76
C LEU A 137 -3.61 3.59 5.31
N VAL A 138 -3.21 2.92 6.40
CA VAL A 138 -4.01 1.91 7.08
C VAL A 138 -5.35 2.48 7.54
N VAL A 139 -5.34 3.64 8.20
CA VAL A 139 -6.57 4.29 8.69
C VAL A 139 -7.50 4.65 7.53
N LEU A 140 -6.95 5.25 6.48
CA LEU A 140 -7.72 5.59 5.28
C LEU A 140 -8.30 4.34 4.60
N GLU A 141 -7.54 3.23 4.58
CA GLU A 141 -7.95 1.96 3.99
C GLU A 141 -9.06 1.28 4.77
N PHE A 142 -8.96 1.24 6.11
CA PHE A 142 -10.04 0.76 6.97
C PHE A 142 -11.32 1.57 6.81
N ASP A 143 -11.24 2.90 6.76
CA ASP A 143 -12.40 3.77 6.55
C ASP A 143 -13.05 3.51 5.19
N ALA A 144 -12.27 3.38 4.11
CA ALA A 144 -12.82 3.06 2.80
C ALA A 144 -13.45 1.66 2.74
N GLU A 145 -12.85 0.68 3.40
CA GLU A 145 -13.43 -0.67 3.51
C GLU A 145 -14.75 -0.65 4.30
N HIS A 146 -14.82 0.13 5.38
CA HIS A 146 -16.03 0.30 6.18
C HIS A 146 -17.15 1.00 5.40
N GLN A 147 -16.82 2.07 4.66
CA GLN A 147 -17.76 2.77 3.78
C GLN A 147 -18.26 1.85 2.66
N CYS A 148 -17.36 1.07 2.04
CA CYS A 148 -17.72 0.06 1.04
C CYS A 148 -18.72 -0.95 1.59
N SER A 149 -18.48 -1.45 2.82
CA SER A 149 -19.37 -2.40 3.48
C SER A 149 -20.75 -1.81 3.80
N SER A 150 -20.83 -0.48 3.91
CA SER A 150 -22.07 0.27 4.11
C SER A 150 -22.73 0.71 2.80
N GLY A 151 -22.20 0.29 1.64
CA GLY A 151 -22.69 0.67 0.32
C GLY A 151 -22.42 2.12 -0.08
N ARG A 152 -21.50 2.81 0.61
CA ARG A 152 -21.18 4.23 0.37
C ARG A 152 -19.89 4.37 -0.42
N VAL A 153 -19.86 5.33 -1.34
CA VAL A 153 -18.66 5.68 -2.11
C VAL A 153 -17.95 6.86 -1.45
N PRO A 154 -16.64 6.74 -1.13
CA PRO A 154 -15.87 7.85 -0.57
C PRO A 154 -15.77 9.03 -1.54
N ALA A 155 -15.75 10.26 -1.03
CA ALA A 155 -15.60 11.47 -1.86
C ALA A 155 -14.33 11.43 -2.74
N ALA A 156 -13.23 10.88 -2.21
CA ALA A 156 -11.99 10.68 -2.96
C ALA A 156 -12.16 9.73 -4.16
N ALA A 157 -13.00 8.70 -4.03
CA ALA A 157 -13.28 7.76 -5.11
C ALA A 157 -14.11 8.41 -6.23
N LEU A 158 -15.11 9.22 -5.87
CA LEU A 158 -15.93 9.97 -6.83
C LEU A 158 -15.09 10.92 -7.69
N ALA A 159 -14.15 11.64 -7.07
CA ALA A 159 -13.24 12.53 -7.78
C ALA A 159 -12.36 11.80 -8.81
N LEU A 160 -11.91 10.58 -8.51
CA LEU A 160 -11.10 9.76 -9.41
C LEU A 160 -11.89 9.24 -10.61
N THR A 161 -13.11 8.75 -10.37
CA THR A 161 -13.98 8.25 -11.44
C THR A 161 -14.34 9.36 -12.42
N GLN A 162 -14.61 10.58 -11.91
CA GLN A 162 -14.84 11.76 -12.74
C GLN A 162 -13.61 12.15 -13.58
N LYS A 163 -12.40 12.08 -13.01
CA LYS A 163 -11.16 12.34 -13.73
C LYS A 163 -10.91 11.29 -14.83
N THR A 164 -11.27 10.04 -14.57
CA THR A 164 -11.05 8.92 -15.50
C THR A 164 -12.03 8.92 -16.67
N LYS A 165 -13.30 9.34 -16.46
CA LYS A 165 -14.32 9.45 -17.52
C LYS A 165 -14.14 10.68 -18.44
N LYS A 166 -13.25 11.63 -18.09
CA LYS A 166 -12.95 12.82 -18.90
C LYS A 166 -11.79 12.64 -19.89
N VAL A 167 -11.12 11.48 -19.85
CA VAL A 167 -10.03 11.08 -20.74
C VAL A 167 -10.58 10.12 -21.78
#